data_AF-M5RUF4-F1
#
_entry.id   AF-M5RUF4-F1
#
_cell.length_a   1.000
_cell.length_b   1.000
_cell.length_c   1.000
_cell.angle_alpha   90.00
_cell.angle_beta   90.00
_cell.angle_gamma   90.00
#
_symmetry.space_group_name_H-M   'P 1'
#
loop_
_entity.id
_entity.type
_entity.pdbx_description
1 polymer ?
#
loop_
_entity_poly.entity_id
_entity_poly.type
_entity_poly.pdbx_seq_one_letter_code
_entity_poly.pdbx_strand_id
1 'polypeptide(L)' 'MVNFLSLDTDCTDAWDFIRSCRILNLPALGFFKGRLNVDTLIGLRDRDVLTQTIRRWIKAEGGEPDAARESPS' A
#
# COMPACT_ATOMS: atom_id res chain seq x y z
N MET A 1 -3.97 4.65 -12.81
CA MET A 1 -4.82 3.56 -12.27
C MET A 1 -4.06 2.93 -11.13
N VAL A 2 -4.67 2.82 -9.94
CA VAL A 2 -4.05 2.21 -8.77
C VAL A 2 -4.67 0.83 -8.57
N ASN A 3 -3.85 -0.19 -8.45
CA ASN A 3 -4.30 -1.57 -8.23
C ASN A 3 -3.98 -2.00 -6.81
N PHE A 4 -4.96 -2.62 -6.15
CA PHE A 4 -4.77 -3.23 -4.84
C PHE A 4 -4.59 -4.73 -5.01
N LEU A 5 -3.52 -5.27 -4.45
CA LEU A 5 -3.18 -6.68 -4.49
C LEU A 5 -2.87 -7.15 -3.07
N SER A 6 -3.29 -8.37 -2.72
CA SER A 6 -2.85 -9.04 -1.50
C SER A 6 -1.79 -10.07 -1.85
N LEU A 7 -0.69 -10.07 -1.08
CA LEU A 7 0.33 -11.11 -1.16
C LEU A 7 0.25 -11.97 0.10
N ASP A 8 0.14 -13.27 -0.10
CA ASP A 8 0.16 -14.25 0.98
C ASP A 8 1.60 -14.65 1.28
N THR A 9 2.04 -14.47 2.52
CA THR A 9 3.39 -14.80 2.95
C THR A 9 3.63 -16.29 3.16
N ASP A 10 2.57 -17.09 3.18
CA ASP A 10 2.68 -18.55 3.19
C ASP A 10 3.06 -19.10 1.79
N CYS A 11 2.89 -18.29 0.73
CA CYS A 11 3.36 -18.61 -0.61
C CYS A 11 4.84 -18.23 -0.77
N THR A 12 5.70 -19.23 -1.06
CA THR A 12 7.16 -19.06 -1.16
C THR A 12 7.59 -17.95 -2.11
N ASP A 13 7.01 -17.88 -3.31
CA ASP A 13 7.39 -16.88 -4.32
C ASP A 13 7.02 -15.46 -3.86
N ALA A 14 5.86 -15.30 -3.24
CA ALA A 14 5.43 -14.03 -2.68
C ALA A 14 6.30 -13.63 -1.49
N TRP A 15 6.66 -14.58 -0.62
CA TRP A 15 7.57 -14.35 0.50
C TRP A 15 8.96 -13.93 0.05
N ASP A 16 9.52 -14.58 -0.97
CA ASP A 16 10.83 -14.25 -1.53
C ASP A 16 10.84 -12.83 -2.10
N PHE A 17 9.79 -12.46 -2.82
CA PHE A 17 9.61 -11.09 -3.30
C PHE A 17 9.54 -10.08 -2.14
N ILE A 18 8.71 -10.33 -1.13
CA ILE A 18 8.55 -9.47 0.07
C ILE A 18 9.88 -9.29 0.81
N ARG A 19 10.64 -10.38 1.02
CA ARG A 19 11.97 -10.34 1.63
C ARG A 19 12.98 -9.56 0.80
N SER A 20 12.96 -9.70 -0.53
CA SER A 20 13.83 -8.93 -1.43
C SER A 20 13.56 -7.41 -1.31
N CYS A 21 12.31 -7.04 -0.99
CA CYS A 21 11.88 -5.67 -0.73
C CYS A 21 12.16 -5.20 0.71
N ARG A 22 12.80 -6.03 1.55
CA ARG A 22 13.11 -5.77 2.98
C ARG A 22 11.88 -5.53 3.86
N ILE A 23 10.72 -6.05 3.47
CA ILE A 23 9.49 -5.95 4.27
C ILE A 23 9.44 -7.18 5.18
N LEU A 24 9.95 -7.06 6.40
CA LEU A 24 10.08 -8.21 7.33
C LEU A 24 9.02 -8.23 8.43
N ASN A 25 8.34 -7.12 8.66
CA ASN A 25 7.32 -7.00 9.69
C ASN A 25 5.94 -6.96 9.02
N LEU A 26 5.03 -7.81 9.48
CA LEU A 26 3.70 -8.00 8.91
C LEU A 26 2.63 -7.80 10.00
N PRO A 27 1.38 -7.45 9.64
CA PRO A 27 0.91 -7.09 8.29
C PRO A 27 1.55 -5.77 7.80
N ALA A 28 1.72 -5.62 6.50
CA ALA A 28 2.29 -4.42 5.89
C ALA A 28 1.55 -4.06 4.60
N LEU A 29 1.54 -2.76 4.27
CA LEU A 29 1.04 -2.22 3.01
C LEU A 29 2.21 -1.59 2.25
N GLY A 30 2.61 -2.21 1.15
CA GLY A 30 3.66 -1.69 0.28
C GLY A 30 3.09 -0.90 -0.90
N PHE A 31 3.74 0.20 -1.24
CA PHE A 31 3.45 1.02 -2.41
C PHE A 31 4.50 0.76 -3.49
N PHE A 32 4.05 0.28 -4.64
CA PHE A 32 4.95 -0.17 -5.70
C PHE A 32 4.69 0.57 -7.00
N LYS A 33 5.79 0.91 -7.69
CA LYS A 33 5.78 1.39 -9.07
C LYS A 33 6.40 0.32 -9.96
N GLY A 34 5.55 -0.50 -10.57
CA GLY A 34 5.99 -1.74 -11.21
C GLY A 34 6.56 -2.70 -10.17
N ARG A 35 7.84 -3.07 -10.28
CA ARG A 35 8.54 -3.93 -9.30
C ARG A 35 9.34 -3.14 -8.26
N LEU A 36 9.38 -1.82 -8.34
CA LEU A 36 10.10 -0.98 -7.39
C LEU A 36 9.24 -0.72 -6.15
N ASN A 37 9.72 -1.11 -4.97
CA ASN A 37 9.13 -0.70 -3.70
C ASN A 37 9.46 0.78 -3.46
N VAL A 38 8.43 1.63 -3.47
CA VAL A 38 8.54 3.08 -3.28
C VAL A 38 8.43 3.44 -1.81
N ASP A 39 7.47 2.85 -1.12
CA ASP A 39 7.22 3.10 0.30
C ASP A 39 6.53 1.90 0.96
N THR A 40 6.63 1.76 2.26
CA THR A 40 6.01 0.66 3.00
C THR A 40 5.49 1.14 4.35
N LEU A 41 4.20 0.94 4.56
CA LEU A 41 3.57 1.13 5.85
C LEU A 41 3.54 -0.20 6.61
N ILE A 42 4.26 -0.27 7.73
CA ILE A 42 4.32 -1.47 8.58
C ILE A 42 3.26 -1.39 9.67
N GLY A 43 2.51 -2.48 9.83
CA GLY A 43 1.46 -2.67 10.82
C GLY A 43 0.12 -2.08 10.39
N LEU A 44 -0.96 -2.58 11.00
CA LEU A 44 -2.28 -1.96 10.90
C LEU A 44 -2.29 -0.72 11.80
N ARG A 45 -2.08 0.44 11.19
CA ARG A 45 -2.24 1.75 11.84
C ARG A 45 -3.71 2.15 11.87
N ASP A 46 -4.03 3.17 12.67
CA ASP A 46 -5.35 3.78 12.66
C ASP A 46 -5.80 4.16 11.24
N ARG A 47 -7.10 4.07 11.01
CA ARG A 47 -7.74 4.30 9.70
C ARG A 47 -7.31 5.62 9.06
N ASP A 48 -7.16 6.66 9.86
CA ASP A 48 -6.79 7.99 9.39
C ASP A 48 -5.36 8.03 8.87
N VAL A 49 -4.43 7.33 9.54
CA VAL A 49 -3.04 7.20 9.11
C VAL A 49 -2.97 6.45 7.78
N LEU A 50 -3.71 5.34 7.66
CA LEU A 50 -3.81 4.57 6.41
C LEU A 50 -4.34 5.44 5.27
N THR A 51 -5.45 6.14 5.50
CA THR A 51 -6.12 6.98 4.50
C THR A 51 -5.21 8.12 4.03
N GLN A 52 -4.56 8.81 4.97
CA GLN A 52 -3.62 9.89 4.64
C GLN A 52 -2.42 9.38 3.85
N THR A 53 -1.89 8.22 4.22
CA THR A 53 -0.74 7.60 3.54
C THR A 53 -1.09 7.24 2.09
N ILE A 54 -2.22 6.57 1.87
CA ILE A 54 -2.71 6.23 0.53
C ILE A 54 -2.93 7.51 -0.30
N ARG A 55 -3.56 8.55 0.26
CA ARG A 55 -3.75 9.83 -0.45
C ARG A 55 -2.42 10.47 -0.86
N ARG A 56 -1.40 10.41 0.00
CA ARG A 56 -0.05 10.92 -0.31
C ARG A 56 0.59 10.14 -1.46
N TRP A 57 0.49 8.81 -1.45
CA TRP A 57 1.03 7.97 -2.52
C TRP A 57 0.36 8.24 -3.87
N ILE A 58 -0.97 8.36 -3.89
CA ILE A 58 -1.73 8.68 -5.11
C ILE A 58 -1.31 10.05 -5.66
N LYS A 59 -1.21 11.06 -4.79
CA LYS A 59 -0.81 12.41 -5.16
C LYS A 59 0.63 12.47 -5.69
N ALA A 60 1.55 11.71 -5.11
CA ALA A 60 2.95 11.65 -5.53
C ALA A 60 3.12 11.13 -6.97
N GLU A 61 2.19 10.29 -7.44
CA GLU A 61 2.18 9.77 -8.82
C GLU A 61 1.38 10.66 -9.79
N GLY A 62 0.95 11.86 -9.37
CA GLY A 62 0.15 12.77 -10.19
C GLY A 62 -1.30 12.32 -10.37
N GLY A 63 -1.76 11.34 -9.58
CA GLY A 63 -3.18 11.04 -9.46
C GLY A 63 -3.85 12.07 -8.57
N GLU A 64 -4.94 12.68 -9.03
CA GLU A 64 -5.85 13.35 -8.11
C GLU A 64 -6.61 12.26 -7.33
N PRO A 65 -6.61 12.31 -5.98
CA PRO A 65 -7.47 11.42 -5.22
C PRO A 65 -8.91 11.74 -5.60
N ASP A 66 -9.59 10.77 -6.21
CA ASP A 66 -11.00 10.90 -6.55
C ASP A 66 -11.75 11.25 -5.26
N ALA A 67 -12.45 12.38 -5.27
CA ALA A 67 -13.23 12.86 -4.16
C ALA A 67 -14.47 11.97 -4.02
N ALA A 68 -14.26 10.71 -3.65
CA ALA A 68 -15.31 9.74 -3.39
C ALA A 68 -16.02 10.16 -2.10
N ARG A 69 -17.02 11.03 -2.30
CA ARG A 69 -18.29 11.19 -1.59
C ARG A 69 -18.21 10.90 -0.09
N GLU A 70 -18.16 11.96 0.69
CA GLU A 70 -18.89 11.99 1.95
C GLU A 70 -20.34 11.61 1.62
N SER A 71 -20.74 10.37 1.92
CA SER A 71 -22.15 9.99 1.90
C SER A 71 -22.87 10.87 2.92
N PRO A 72 -23.87 11.68 2.52
CA PRO A 72 -24.73 12.33 3.50
C PRO A 72 -25.44 11.24 4.29
N SER A 73 -25.57 11.48 5.60
CA SER A 73 -26.27 10.63 6.57
C SER A 73 -27.73 10.37 6.20
#